data_AF-A0A7X5LLA9-F1
#
_entry.id   AF-A0A7X5LLA9-F1
#
_cell.length_a   1.000
_cell.length_b   1.000
_cell.length_c   1.000
_cell.angle_alpha   90.00
_cell.angle_beta   90.00
_cell.angle_gamma   90.00
#
_symmetry.space_group_name_H-M   'P 1'
#
loop_
_entity.id
_entity.type
_entity.pdbx_description
1 polymer ?
#
loop_
_entity_poly.entity_id
_entity_poly.type
_entity_poly.pdbx_seq_one_letter_code
_entity_poly.pdbx_strand_id
1 'polypeptide(L)'
;MKKIYIYAPDFDENSGGAVVLHRLCHLINQTDTHQAFLTPRKFERFEFYSLKAFMVSCKSLLSNMVKRRLVKLKCNSGWDTPVDYRSSIDDDSIVVYSEMAFGNPLRAKNVVRWFLHQPGHILNAFHFGRGELYFRYASNIKPFEYCYSTMSKHELRIVYYPLDKYNDENLPKKRGTCHLIRKGGFKKKIHPADSIQVDGLSHDEISKIFRRSERFISYDDYTAYSTFAALCGCESIVVPAESVSKLAWYPREEQHYGIAFGFNEEELAWAKRTVSNLKEKLRQEDQQSFNNTRMFLDEMEIFFK
;
A
#
# COMPACT_ATOMS: atom_id res chain seq x y z
N MET A 1 -24.59 3.47 -14.85
CA MET A 1 -23.32 3.03 -14.24
C MET A 1 -23.02 3.95 -13.08
N LYS A 2 -23.01 3.44 -11.83
CA LYS A 2 -22.70 4.27 -10.67
C LYS A 2 -21.25 4.73 -10.73
N LYS A 3 -21.00 6.00 -10.40
CA LYS A 3 -19.66 6.56 -10.33
C LYS A 3 -19.11 6.37 -8.92
N ILE A 4 -17.84 5.97 -8.85
CA ILE A 4 -17.12 5.77 -7.59
C ILE A 4 -15.99 6.80 -7.52
N TYR A 5 -15.87 7.50 -6.40
CA TYR A 5 -14.79 8.44 -6.17
C TYR A 5 -13.93 7.96 -5.02
N ILE A 6 -12.64 7.79 -5.27
CA ILE A 6 -11.68 7.33 -4.28
C ILE A 6 -10.89 8.54 -3.82
N TYR A 7 -11.09 8.91 -2.56
CA TYR A 7 -10.48 10.06 -1.94
C TYR A 7 -9.04 9.74 -1.53
N ALA A 8 -8.08 10.26 -2.29
CA ALA A 8 -6.70 9.80 -2.25
C ALA A 8 -5.68 10.96 -2.12
N PRO A 9 -4.53 10.71 -1.46
CA PRO A 9 -3.36 11.58 -1.57
C PRO A 9 -2.66 11.38 -2.93
N ASP A 10 -1.60 12.15 -3.18
CA ASP A 10 -0.69 11.92 -4.31
C ASP A 10 -0.15 10.49 -4.31
N PHE A 11 0.07 9.94 -5.51
CA PHE A 11 0.73 8.66 -5.67
C PHE A 11 2.18 8.73 -5.15
N ASP A 12 2.47 7.87 -4.18
CA ASP A 12 3.79 7.66 -3.62
C ASP A 12 4.02 6.15 -3.49
N GLU A 13 4.98 5.63 -4.26
CA GLU A 13 5.36 4.22 -4.26
C GLU A 13 5.89 3.73 -2.90
N ASN A 14 6.33 4.64 -2.04
CA ASN A 14 6.77 4.31 -0.67
C ASN A 14 5.62 4.30 0.35
N SER A 15 4.41 4.71 -0.06
CA SER A 15 3.22 4.76 0.79
C SER A 15 2.22 3.68 0.38
N GLY A 16 2.20 2.59 1.14
CA GLY A 16 1.26 1.48 0.89
C GLY A 16 -0.20 1.96 0.82
N GLY A 17 -0.58 2.94 1.66
CA GLY A 17 -1.93 3.51 1.62
C GLY A 17 -2.24 4.29 0.35
N ALA A 18 -1.29 5.08 -0.17
CA ALA A 18 -1.46 5.77 -1.45
C ALA A 18 -1.55 4.77 -2.60
N VAL A 19 -0.66 3.78 -2.62
CA VAL A 19 -0.60 2.73 -3.64
C VAL A 19 -1.93 1.98 -3.74
N VAL A 20 -2.48 1.49 -2.62
CA VAL A 20 -3.71 0.65 -2.67
C VAL A 20 -4.96 1.45 -3.02
N LEU A 21 -5.05 2.73 -2.65
CA LEU A 21 -6.14 3.62 -3.06
C LEU A 21 -6.13 3.86 -4.58
N HIS A 22 -4.96 4.14 -5.13
CA HIS A 22 -4.79 4.32 -6.58
C HIS A 22 -5.00 3.00 -7.33
N ARG A 23 -4.52 1.88 -6.79
CA ARG A 23 -4.70 0.55 -7.37
C ARG A 23 -6.18 0.14 -7.38
N LEU A 24 -6.94 0.45 -6.33
CA LEU A 24 -8.39 0.21 -6.30
C LEU A 24 -9.10 0.94 -7.44
N CYS A 25 -8.76 2.22 -7.69
CA CYS A 25 -9.35 2.98 -8.79
C CYS A 25 -9.08 2.30 -10.13
N HIS A 26 -7.84 1.90 -10.36
CA HIS A 26 -7.45 1.15 -11.55
C HIS A 26 -8.23 -0.17 -11.69
N LEU A 27 -8.27 -0.99 -10.64
CA LEU A 27 -8.95 -2.29 -10.68
C LEU A 27 -10.45 -2.17 -10.94
N ILE A 28 -11.11 -1.15 -10.39
CA ILE A 28 -12.53 -0.88 -10.70
C ILE A 28 -12.68 -0.50 -12.16
N ASN A 29 -11.81 0.33 -12.72
CA ASN A 29 -11.87 0.70 -14.14
C ASN A 29 -11.48 -0.43 -15.09
N GLN A 30 -10.89 -1.53 -14.59
CA GLN A 30 -10.73 -2.77 -15.34
C GLN A 30 -11.99 -3.66 -15.30
N THR A 31 -13.05 -3.24 -14.61
CA THR A 31 -14.36 -3.89 -14.69
C THR A 31 -15.30 -3.11 -15.61
N ASP A 32 -16.26 -3.81 -16.22
CA ASP A 32 -17.25 -3.19 -17.12
C ASP A 32 -18.51 -2.69 -16.36
N THR A 33 -18.52 -2.76 -15.03
CA THR A 33 -19.72 -2.51 -14.22
C THR A 33 -19.77 -1.11 -13.62
N HIS A 34 -18.61 -0.49 -13.40
CA HIS A 34 -18.48 0.78 -12.69
C HIS A 34 -17.40 1.65 -13.33
N GLN A 35 -17.44 2.95 -12.98
CA GLN A 35 -16.37 3.87 -13.34
C GLN A 35 -15.87 4.56 -12.07
N ALA A 36 -14.58 4.44 -11.82
CA ALA A 36 -13.90 5.02 -10.68
C ALA A 36 -13.03 6.22 -11.08
N PHE A 37 -13.01 7.21 -10.21
CA PHE A 37 -12.17 8.39 -10.32
C PHE A 37 -11.39 8.59 -9.03
N LEU A 38 -10.16 9.07 -9.15
CA LEU A 38 -9.45 9.63 -8.01
C LEU A 38 -9.97 11.03 -7.74
N THR A 39 -10.07 11.38 -6.47
CA THR A 39 -10.37 12.76 -6.07
C THR A 39 -9.39 13.20 -4.97
N PRO A 40 -8.73 14.36 -5.15
CA PRO A 40 -7.66 14.78 -4.26
C PRO A 40 -8.21 15.09 -2.86
N ARG A 41 -7.42 14.77 -1.83
CA ARG A 41 -7.76 15.15 -0.45
C ARG A 41 -8.06 16.64 -0.40
N LYS A 42 -9.19 16.99 0.22
CA LYS A 42 -9.63 18.34 0.61
C LYS A 42 -8.99 18.77 1.93
N PHE A 43 -9.11 20.05 2.29
CA PHE A 43 -8.68 20.47 3.62
C PHE A 43 -9.76 20.02 4.59
N GLU A 44 -9.40 19.15 5.53
CA GLU A 44 -10.39 18.43 6.34
C GLU A 44 -10.50 18.95 7.78
N ARG A 45 -9.47 19.66 8.28
CA ARG A 45 -9.38 20.04 9.69
C ARG A 45 -9.08 21.52 9.87
N PHE A 46 -10.04 22.25 10.44
CA PHE A 46 -9.82 23.60 10.94
C PHE A 46 -9.54 23.52 12.44
N GLU A 47 -8.34 23.90 12.88
CA GLU A 47 -7.97 23.87 14.29
C GLU A 47 -8.30 25.20 14.97
N PHE A 48 -9.21 25.16 15.96
CA PHE A 48 -9.82 26.35 16.57
C PHE A 48 -9.65 26.38 18.10
N TYR A 49 -8.44 26.17 18.58
CA TYR A 49 -8.13 26.29 20.03
C TYR A 49 -7.34 27.57 20.37
N SER A 50 -6.90 28.35 19.38
CA SER A 50 -6.28 29.67 19.59
C SER A 50 -6.34 30.54 18.32
N LEU A 51 -6.24 31.86 18.49
CA LEU A 51 -6.10 32.80 17.36
C LEU A 51 -4.88 32.49 16.48
N LYS A 52 -3.81 31.93 17.05
CA LYS A 52 -2.62 31.51 16.30
C LYS A 52 -2.91 30.26 15.45
N ALA A 53 -3.59 29.25 16.01
CA ALA A 53 -4.04 28.07 15.28
C ALA A 53 -5.05 28.43 14.19
N PHE A 54 -5.91 29.42 14.43
CA PHE A 54 -6.82 30.00 13.45
C PHE A 54 -6.07 30.63 12.27
N MET A 55 -5.08 31.49 12.52
CA MET A 55 -4.27 32.10 11.46
C MET A 55 -3.48 31.05 10.66
N VAL A 56 -2.94 30.02 11.32
CA VAL A 56 -2.25 28.91 10.65
C VAL A 56 -3.22 28.10 9.78
N SER A 57 -4.42 27.80 10.28
CA SER A 57 -5.48 27.11 9.52
C SER A 57 -5.95 27.93 8.31
N CYS A 58 -6.14 29.24 8.46
CA CYS A 58 -6.46 30.16 7.36
C CYS A 58 -5.35 30.21 6.31
N LYS A 59 -4.08 30.32 6.72
CA LYS A 59 -2.93 30.28 5.79
C LYS A 59 -2.85 28.94 5.05
N SER A 60 -3.07 27.83 5.77
CA SER A 60 -3.12 26.49 5.19
C SER A 60 -4.25 26.37 4.15
N LEU A 61 -5.44 26.86 4.47
CA LEU A 61 -6.58 26.91 3.55
C LEU A 61 -6.28 27.70 2.28
N LEU A 62 -5.80 28.94 2.40
CA LEU A 62 -5.44 29.79 1.27
C LEU A 62 -4.36 29.13 0.41
N SER A 63 -3.30 28.61 1.03
CA SER A 63 -2.23 27.93 0.28
C SER A 63 -2.70 26.64 -0.40
N ASN A 64 -3.58 25.85 0.23
CA ASN A 64 -4.14 24.63 -0.34
C ASN A 64 -5.10 24.93 -1.48
N MET A 65 -5.85 26.03 -1.39
CA MET A 65 -6.77 26.47 -2.44
C MET A 65 -6.02 26.93 -3.69
N VAL A 66 -4.91 27.68 -3.50
CA VAL A 66 -4.03 28.12 -4.60
C VAL A 66 -3.23 26.95 -5.19
N LYS A 67 -2.63 26.10 -4.34
CA LYS A 67 -1.89 24.91 -4.79
C LYS A 67 -2.79 23.93 -5.55
N ARG A 68 -4.04 23.70 -5.12
CA ARG A 68 -4.96 22.78 -5.83
C ARG A 68 -5.43 23.29 -7.20
N ARG A 69 -5.49 24.61 -7.42
CA ARG A 69 -5.78 25.16 -8.74
C ARG A 69 -4.62 24.96 -9.73
N LEU A 70 -3.39 24.77 -9.23
CA LEU A 70 -2.17 24.74 -10.04
C LEU A 70 -1.50 23.36 -10.10
N VAL A 71 -1.68 22.52 -9.07
CA VAL A 71 -1.02 21.22 -8.93
C VAL A 71 -2.03 20.10 -9.14
N LYS A 72 -1.80 19.33 -10.21
CA LYS A 72 -2.56 18.11 -10.50
C LYS A 72 -2.13 17.00 -9.53
N LEU A 73 -3.08 16.14 -9.17
CA LEU A 73 -2.82 14.94 -8.37
C LEU A 73 -1.80 14.07 -9.10
N LYS A 74 -0.70 13.70 -8.43
CA LYS A 74 0.27 12.77 -8.99
C LYS A 74 -0.34 11.38 -9.05
N CYS A 75 -0.32 10.75 -10.22
CA CYS A 75 -0.88 9.42 -10.46
C CYS A 75 0.19 8.48 -11.04
N ASN A 76 -0.04 7.18 -10.96
CA ASN A 76 0.79 6.20 -11.66
C ASN A 76 0.45 6.22 -13.15
N SER A 77 1.45 6.41 -14.02
CA SER A 77 1.25 6.54 -15.47
C SER A 77 0.79 5.25 -16.15
N GLY A 78 1.01 4.09 -15.55
CA GLY A 78 0.59 2.78 -16.07
C GLY A 78 -0.80 2.36 -15.63
N TRP A 79 -1.50 3.17 -14.83
CA TRP A 79 -2.81 2.82 -14.27
C TRP A 79 -3.91 3.73 -14.77
N ASP A 80 -5.05 3.14 -15.09
CA ASP A 80 -6.29 3.85 -15.42
C ASP A 80 -6.88 4.51 -14.16
N THR A 81 -6.40 5.72 -13.87
CA THR A 81 -6.69 6.48 -12.65
C THR A 81 -7.14 7.90 -13.01
N PRO A 82 -8.28 8.07 -13.71
CA PRO A 82 -8.77 9.37 -14.10
C PRO A 82 -9.06 10.20 -12.86
N VAL A 83 -8.66 11.47 -12.87
CA VAL A 83 -8.83 12.36 -11.71
C VAL A 83 -10.00 13.29 -11.91
N ASP A 84 -10.92 13.30 -10.95
CA ASP A 84 -12.04 14.24 -10.91
C ASP A 84 -11.83 15.29 -9.80
N TYR A 85 -11.76 16.55 -10.23
CA TYR A 85 -11.52 17.71 -9.39
C TYR A 85 -12.80 18.44 -8.97
N ARG A 86 -13.99 17.88 -9.26
CA ARG A 86 -15.27 18.50 -8.93
C ARG A 86 -15.40 18.79 -7.43
N SER A 87 -16.04 19.92 -7.12
CA SER A 87 -16.28 20.34 -5.74
C SER A 87 -17.40 19.56 -5.06
N SER A 88 -18.34 19.03 -5.83
CA SER A 88 -19.51 18.28 -5.39
C SER A 88 -19.61 16.95 -6.15
N ILE A 89 -20.16 15.95 -5.47
CA ILE A 89 -20.39 14.61 -6.00
C ILE A 89 -21.90 14.40 -6.15
N ASP A 90 -22.30 13.69 -7.19
CA ASP A 90 -23.70 13.40 -7.50
C ASP A 90 -24.30 12.47 -6.42
N ASP A 91 -25.59 12.60 -6.09
CA ASP A 91 -26.23 11.89 -4.97
C ASP A 91 -26.27 10.36 -5.11
N ASP A 92 -26.25 9.88 -6.35
CA ASP A 92 -26.24 8.46 -6.72
C ASP A 92 -24.83 7.85 -6.70
N SER A 93 -23.81 8.69 -6.57
CA SER A 93 -22.41 8.26 -6.57
C SER A 93 -21.99 7.75 -5.19
N ILE A 94 -20.90 6.97 -5.18
CA ILE A 94 -20.33 6.43 -3.95
C ILE A 94 -18.93 6.97 -3.75
N VAL A 95 -18.60 7.36 -2.51
CA VAL A 95 -17.27 7.84 -2.16
C VAL A 95 -16.58 6.87 -1.22
N VAL A 96 -15.37 6.45 -1.59
CA VAL A 96 -14.48 5.63 -0.77
C VAL A 96 -13.46 6.53 -0.10
N TYR A 97 -13.44 6.50 1.23
CA TYR A 97 -12.43 7.16 2.05
C TYR A 97 -11.59 6.12 2.78
N SER A 98 -10.29 6.39 2.98
CA SER A 98 -9.52 5.63 3.98
C SER A 98 -9.91 6.04 5.40
N GLU A 99 -9.47 5.27 6.39
CA GLU A 99 -9.61 5.59 7.82
C GLU A 99 -8.94 6.93 8.21
N MET A 100 -8.06 7.44 7.35
CA MET A 100 -7.33 8.69 7.57
C MET A 100 -8.10 9.94 7.17
N ALA A 101 -9.23 9.81 6.46
CA ALA A 101 -10.06 10.95 6.12
C ALA A 101 -10.99 11.33 7.27
N PHE A 102 -11.04 12.62 7.59
CA PHE A 102 -11.93 13.17 8.60
C PHE A 102 -13.32 13.43 8.02
N GLY A 103 -14.30 12.67 8.51
CA GLY A 103 -15.71 12.79 8.18
C GLY A 103 -15.99 12.44 6.73
N ASN A 104 -16.87 13.22 6.12
CA ASN A 104 -17.28 13.08 4.72
C ASN A 104 -16.96 14.41 3.97
N PRO A 105 -15.69 14.67 3.61
CA PRO A 105 -15.27 15.93 2.99
C PRO A 105 -15.99 16.30 1.68
N LEU A 106 -16.48 15.30 0.94
CA LEU A 106 -17.24 15.50 -0.29
C LEU A 106 -18.75 15.59 -0.08
N ARG A 107 -19.22 15.44 1.16
CA ARG A 107 -20.65 15.46 1.54
C ARG A 107 -21.48 14.46 0.73
N ALA A 108 -20.89 13.32 0.39
CA ALA A 108 -21.56 12.29 -0.38
C ALA A 108 -22.65 11.59 0.42
N LYS A 109 -23.74 11.21 -0.24
CA LYS A 109 -24.82 10.44 0.39
C LYS A 109 -24.38 9.01 0.73
N ASN A 110 -23.65 8.38 -0.19
CA ASN A 110 -23.19 7.00 -0.07
C ASN A 110 -21.70 6.98 0.25
N VAL A 111 -21.35 6.48 1.43
CA VAL A 111 -19.98 6.52 1.93
C VAL A 111 -19.49 5.13 2.30
N VAL A 112 -18.36 4.76 1.72
CA VAL A 112 -17.55 3.62 2.10
C VAL A 112 -16.33 4.10 2.88
N ARG A 113 -16.02 3.46 4.00
CA ARG A 113 -14.77 3.64 4.73
C ARG A 113 -13.92 2.39 4.64
N TRP A 114 -12.71 2.54 4.10
CA TRP A 114 -11.75 1.46 3.98
C TRP A 114 -10.67 1.60 5.04
N PHE A 115 -10.61 0.63 5.95
CA PHE A 115 -9.64 0.58 7.02
C PHE A 115 -8.36 -0.07 6.52
N LEU A 116 -7.37 0.74 6.18
CA LEU A 116 -6.01 0.31 5.85
C LEU A 116 -5.18 0.02 7.11
N HIS A 117 -5.61 0.62 8.23
CA HIS A 117 -5.15 0.33 9.57
C HIS A 117 -6.31 0.38 10.57
N GLN A 118 -6.07 -0.02 11.83
CA GLN A 118 -7.03 0.17 12.91
C GLN A 118 -7.41 1.66 13.05
N PRO A 119 -8.71 2.01 13.01
CA PRO A 119 -9.19 3.38 13.24
C PRO A 119 -8.57 4.01 14.49
N GLY A 120 -8.14 5.27 14.36
CA GLY A 120 -7.52 6.03 15.45
C GLY A 120 -6.06 5.69 15.76
N HIS A 121 -5.47 4.64 15.16
CA HIS A 121 -4.10 4.23 15.49
C HIS A 121 -3.04 5.29 15.16
N ILE A 122 -3.15 5.93 14.00
CA ILE A 122 -2.14 6.90 13.55
C ILE A 122 -2.41 8.31 14.12
N LEU A 123 -3.68 8.71 14.17
CA LEU A 123 -4.07 10.08 14.55
C LEU A 123 -4.50 10.24 16.00
N ASN A 124 -4.60 9.14 16.78
CA ASN A 124 -5.23 9.09 18.10
C ASN A 124 -6.66 9.68 18.12
N ALA A 125 -7.31 9.70 16.95
CA ALA A 125 -8.66 10.22 16.74
C ALA A 125 -9.24 9.62 15.45
N PHE A 126 -10.57 9.55 15.39
CA PHE A 126 -11.31 9.26 14.17
C PHE A 126 -12.58 10.12 14.14
N HIS A 127 -13.05 10.44 12.94
CA HIS A 127 -14.27 11.20 12.73
C HIS A 127 -15.01 10.55 11.57
N PHE A 128 -15.89 9.59 11.84
CA PHE A 128 -16.65 8.92 10.78
C PHE A 128 -18.10 9.39 10.77
N GLY A 129 -18.76 9.27 9.63
CA GLY A 129 -20.16 9.61 9.46
C GLY A 129 -21.09 8.53 10.00
N ARG A 130 -22.39 8.80 9.87
CA ARG A 130 -23.46 7.85 10.18
C ARG A 130 -23.75 6.97 8.97
N GLY A 131 -24.06 5.69 9.21
CA GLY A 131 -24.60 4.82 8.16
C GLY A 131 -23.61 4.43 7.06
N GLU A 132 -22.31 4.56 7.32
CA GLU A 132 -21.27 4.22 6.36
C GLU A 132 -21.11 2.69 6.24
N LEU A 133 -20.68 2.22 5.06
CA LEU A 133 -20.26 0.83 4.84
C LEU A 133 -18.76 0.72 5.07
N TYR A 134 -18.33 -0.17 5.95
CA TYR A 134 -16.93 -0.34 6.31
C TYR A 134 -16.33 -1.59 5.69
N PHE A 135 -15.11 -1.46 5.15
CA PHE A 135 -14.28 -2.58 4.71
C PHE A 135 -12.97 -2.58 5.45
N ARG A 136 -12.47 -3.77 5.79
CA ARG A 136 -11.12 -3.95 6.33
C ARG A 136 -10.18 -4.36 5.21
N TYR A 137 -8.97 -3.82 5.22
CA TYR A 137 -7.93 -4.25 4.29
C TYR A 137 -7.53 -5.71 4.51
N ALA A 138 -7.47 -6.18 5.76
CA ALA A 138 -7.10 -7.54 6.10
C ALA A 138 -7.62 -7.95 7.49
N SER A 139 -7.64 -9.26 7.75
CA SER A 139 -8.14 -9.90 8.98
C SER A 139 -7.48 -9.43 10.27
N ASN A 140 -6.24 -8.95 10.22
CA ASN A 140 -5.51 -8.44 11.38
C ASN A 140 -6.03 -7.09 11.88
N ILE A 141 -6.81 -6.36 11.07
CA ILE A 141 -7.54 -5.17 11.50
C ILE A 141 -8.80 -5.65 12.22
N LYS A 142 -9.02 -5.19 13.47
CA LYS A 142 -10.17 -5.66 14.25
C LYS A 142 -11.46 -5.04 13.68
N PRO A 143 -12.58 -5.80 13.66
CA PRO A 143 -13.88 -5.21 13.37
C PRO A 143 -14.15 -3.98 14.23
N PHE A 144 -14.79 -3.00 13.62
CA PHE A 144 -15.07 -1.70 14.21
C PHE A 144 -16.39 -1.20 13.65
N GLU A 145 -17.27 -0.72 14.51
CA GLU A 145 -18.56 -0.15 14.14
C GLU A 145 -18.73 1.20 14.83
N TYR A 146 -19.39 2.13 14.15
CA TYR A 146 -19.65 3.47 14.65
C TYR A 146 -20.90 4.05 14.03
N CYS A 147 -21.78 4.63 14.85
CA CYS A 147 -22.99 5.37 14.44
C CYS A 147 -23.76 4.73 13.27
N TYR A 148 -24.40 3.58 13.51
CA TYR A 148 -25.23 2.88 12.52
C TYR A 148 -24.47 2.44 11.25
N SER A 149 -23.14 2.38 11.28
CA SER A 149 -22.35 1.79 10.21
C SER A 149 -22.64 0.30 10.06
N THR A 150 -22.32 -0.26 8.88
CA THR A 150 -22.28 -1.70 8.66
C THR A 150 -20.86 -2.14 8.36
N MET A 151 -20.34 -3.12 9.09
CA MET A 151 -19.06 -3.74 8.78
C MET A 151 -19.24 -4.88 7.78
N SER A 152 -18.55 -4.80 6.65
CA SER A 152 -18.50 -5.90 5.67
C SER A 152 -17.88 -7.15 6.29
N LYS A 153 -18.42 -8.31 5.91
CA LYS A 153 -17.83 -9.61 6.22
C LYS A 153 -16.63 -9.92 5.31
N HIS A 154 -16.51 -9.24 4.18
CA HIS A 154 -15.44 -9.41 3.21
C HIS A 154 -14.28 -8.45 3.49
N GLU A 155 -13.08 -8.87 3.10
CA GLU A 155 -11.89 -8.02 3.13
C GLU A 155 -11.69 -7.39 1.76
N LEU A 156 -11.39 -6.09 1.74
CA LEU A 156 -10.89 -5.43 0.54
C LEU A 156 -9.38 -5.43 0.60
N ARG A 157 -8.77 -6.59 0.36
CA ARG A 157 -7.31 -6.73 0.29
C ARG A 157 -6.85 -6.56 -1.15
N ILE A 158 -6.08 -5.51 -1.41
CA ILE A 158 -5.50 -5.22 -2.73
C ILE A 158 -3.99 -5.14 -2.58
N VAL A 159 -3.28 -5.99 -3.31
CA VAL A 159 -1.82 -6.04 -3.32
C VAL A 159 -1.29 -5.52 -4.64
N TYR A 160 -0.13 -4.87 -4.60
CA TYR A 160 0.58 -4.42 -5.79
C TYR A 160 2.07 -4.67 -5.61
N TYR A 161 2.66 -5.24 -6.65
CA TYR A 161 4.10 -5.46 -6.76
C TYR A 161 4.58 -4.80 -8.07
N PRO A 162 5.63 -3.95 -8.04
CA PRO A 162 6.20 -3.32 -9.23
C PRO A 162 7.02 -4.31 -10.08
N LEU A 163 6.37 -5.35 -10.60
CA LEU A 163 6.99 -6.44 -11.36
C LEU A 163 7.62 -5.97 -12.69
N ASP A 164 7.20 -4.82 -13.20
CA ASP A 164 7.82 -4.14 -14.34
C ASP A 164 9.29 -3.79 -14.06
N LYS A 165 9.63 -3.47 -12.80
CA LYS A 165 10.98 -3.13 -12.36
C LYS A 165 11.71 -4.34 -11.76
N TYR A 166 10.98 -5.13 -10.96
CA TYR A 166 11.55 -6.26 -10.22
C TYR A 166 11.15 -7.58 -10.86
N ASN A 167 12.01 -8.04 -11.77
CA ASN A 167 11.88 -9.29 -12.49
C ASN A 167 13.26 -9.83 -12.88
N ASP A 168 13.27 -11.07 -13.38
CA ASP A 168 14.45 -11.79 -13.84
C ASP A 168 14.57 -11.86 -15.37
N GLU A 169 13.89 -10.98 -16.10
CA GLU A 169 14.02 -10.90 -17.54
C GLU A 169 15.37 -10.27 -17.93
N ASN A 170 16.11 -10.87 -18.87
CA ASN A 170 17.35 -10.32 -19.41
C ASN A 170 18.37 -9.89 -18.33
N LEU A 171 18.57 -10.73 -17.30
CA LEU A 171 19.48 -10.42 -16.21
C LEU A 171 20.93 -10.31 -16.70
N PRO A 172 21.67 -9.26 -16.30
CA PRO A 172 23.10 -9.16 -16.56
C PRO A 172 23.85 -10.21 -15.72
N LYS A 173 25.16 -10.38 -16.00
CA LYS A 173 26.04 -11.17 -15.12
C LYS A 173 26.02 -10.57 -13.71
N LYS A 174 25.60 -11.37 -12.74
CA LYS A 174 25.49 -10.98 -11.34
C LYS A 174 26.86 -10.91 -10.67
N ARG A 175 27.04 -9.93 -9.79
CA ARG A 175 28.24 -9.73 -8.97
C ARG A 175 27.96 -8.87 -7.75
N GLY A 176 28.70 -9.12 -6.67
CA GLY A 176 28.72 -8.25 -5.49
C GLY A 176 27.46 -8.36 -4.63
N THR A 177 27.47 -7.60 -3.54
CA THR A 177 26.41 -7.60 -2.52
C THR A 177 25.77 -6.22 -2.44
N CYS A 178 24.48 -6.20 -2.13
CA CYS A 178 23.79 -5.00 -1.68
C CYS A 178 23.07 -5.28 -0.36
N HIS A 179 22.77 -4.23 0.39
CA HIS A 179 22.16 -4.38 1.71
C HIS A 179 21.20 -3.24 2.06
N LEU A 180 20.29 -3.52 3.00
CA LEU A 180 19.25 -2.60 3.45
C LEU A 180 19.12 -2.64 4.97
N ILE A 181 19.22 -1.49 5.62
CA ILE A 181 19.21 -1.37 7.09
C ILE A 181 17.79 -1.14 7.62
N ARG A 182 17.09 -0.09 7.15
CA ARG A 182 15.78 0.39 7.65
C ARG A 182 15.56 0.19 9.17
N LYS A 183 14.57 -0.63 9.54
CA LYS A 183 14.14 -0.92 10.93
C LYS A 183 15.14 -1.79 11.70
N GLY A 184 16.13 -2.40 11.02
CA GLY A 184 17.12 -3.30 11.57
C GLY A 184 18.41 -2.64 12.06
N GLY A 185 18.37 -1.35 12.40
CA GLY A 185 19.54 -0.59 12.86
C GLY A 185 20.31 -1.27 14.00
N PHE A 186 19.57 -1.89 14.93
CA PHE A 186 20.07 -2.58 16.13
C PHE A 186 20.85 -3.89 15.85
N LYS A 187 20.70 -4.50 14.67
CA LYS A 187 21.36 -5.77 14.34
C LYS A 187 22.84 -5.57 14.01
N LYS A 188 23.67 -6.53 14.42
CA LYS A 188 25.09 -6.62 14.05
C LYS A 188 25.25 -6.56 12.53
N LYS A 189 26.11 -5.67 12.04
CA LYS A 189 26.40 -5.56 10.60
C LYS A 189 27.39 -6.64 10.20
N ILE A 190 27.00 -7.41 9.19
CA ILE A 190 27.68 -8.61 8.69
C ILE A 190 27.79 -8.64 7.16
N HIS A 191 27.38 -7.55 6.50
CA HIS A 191 27.57 -7.40 5.06
C HIS A 191 29.04 -7.08 4.75
N PRO A 192 29.53 -7.45 3.55
CA PRO A 192 30.85 -7.04 3.08
C PRO A 192 31.02 -5.52 3.01
N ALA A 193 32.24 -5.01 3.24
CA ALA A 193 32.52 -3.58 3.26
C ALA A 193 32.24 -2.87 1.91
N ASP A 194 32.31 -3.60 0.80
CA ASP A 194 32.02 -3.11 -0.55
C ASP A 194 30.54 -3.26 -0.94
N SER A 195 29.68 -3.68 0.00
CA SER A 195 28.24 -3.85 -0.25
C SER A 195 27.54 -2.51 -0.45
N ILE A 196 26.70 -2.42 -1.48
CA ILE A 196 25.96 -1.20 -1.80
C ILE A 196 24.74 -1.06 -0.86
N GLN A 197 24.69 0.00 -0.07
CA GLN A 197 23.51 0.32 0.74
C GLN A 197 22.40 0.87 -0.14
N VAL A 198 21.19 0.29 -0.06
CA VAL A 198 20.04 0.69 -0.90
C VAL A 198 19.00 1.56 -0.18
N ASP A 199 19.23 1.90 1.09
CA ASP A 199 18.32 2.76 1.86
C ASP A 199 18.18 4.15 1.20
N GLY A 200 16.94 4.62 1.06
CA GLY A 200 16.64 5.97 0.54
C GLY A 200 16.72 6.14 -0.98
N LEU A 201 17.16 5.10 -1.71
CA LEU A 201 17.17 5.10 -3.18
C LEU A 201 15.74 4.93 -3.75
N SER A 202 15.55 5.37 -4.99
CA SER A 202 14.30 5.16 -5.74
C SER A 202 14.11 3.71 -6.17
N HIS A 203 12.87 3.29 -6.44
CA HIS A 203 12.61 1.93 -6.94
C HIS A 203 13.36 1.62 -8.25
N ASP A 204 13.56 2.60 -9.13
CA ASP A 204 14.35 2.45 -10.36
C ASP A 204 15.83 2.20 -10.09
N GLU A 205 16.42 2.89 -9.10
CA GLU A 205 17.81 2.65 -8.71
C GLU A 205 17.96 1.30 -8.02
N ILE A 206 17.06 0.97 -7.10
CA ILE A 206 17.08 -0.29 -6.34
C ILE A 206 16.93 -1.48 -7.28
N SER A 207 15.98 -1.43 -8.23
CA SER A 207 15.78 -2.51 -9.20
C SER A 207 17.02 -2.75 -10.06
N LYS A 208 17.69 -1.69 -10.54
CA LYS A 208 18.97 -1.79 -11.28
C LYS A 208 20.06 -2.44 -10.43
N ILE A 209 20.14 -2.08 -9.14
CA ILE A 209 21.11 -2.69 -8.21
C ILE A 209 20.78 -4.17 -8.00
N PHE A 210 19.53 -4.52 -7.69
CA PHE A 210 19.13 -5.92 -7.47
C PHE A 210 19.39 -6.80 -8.69
N ARG A 211 19.06 -6.32 -9.89
CA ARG A 211 19.26 -7.10 -11.13
C ARG A 211 20.72 -7.46 -11.41
N ARG A 212 21.69 -6.64 -10.96
CA ARG A 212 23.13 -6.92 -11.11
C ARG A 212 23.79 -7.53 -9.88
N SER A 213 23.15 -7.48 -8.71
CA SER A 213 23.70 -8.04 -7.47
C SER A 213 23.52 -9.56 -7.45
N GLU A 214 24.52 -10.24 -6.89
CA GLU A 214 24.42 -11.66 -6.57
C GLU A 214 23.62 -11.87 -5.29
N ARG A 215 23.90 -11.05 -4.27
CA ARG A 215 23.33 -11.18 -2.94
C ARG A 215 22.69 -9.90 -2.44
N PHE A 216 21.57 -10.05 -1.74
CA PHE A 216 20.90 -8.99 -1.02
C PHE A 216 20.79 -9.36 0.46
N ILE A 217 21.26 -8.48 1.35
CA ILE A 217 21.23 -8.67 2.80
C ILE A 217 20.30 -7.63 3.43
N SER A 218 19.16 -8.07 3.95
CA SER A 218 18.22 -7.22 4.68
C SER A 218 18.41 -7.34 6.18
N TYR A 219 18.58 -6.22 6.86
CA TYR A 219 18.47 -6.14 8.31
C TYR A 219 17.02 -5.87 8.78
N ASP A 220 16.13 -5.45 7.88
CA ASP A 220 14.70 -5.31 8.14
C ASP A 220 14.02 -6.68 8.01
N ASP A 221 13.43 -7.16 9.12
CA ASP A 221 12.73 -8.46 9.16
C ASP A 221 11.50 -8.49 8.25
N TYR A 222 10.83 -7.35 8.08
CA TYR A 222 9.53 -7.27 7.41
C TYR A 222 9.58 -6.20 6.33
N THR A 223 10.25 -6.53 5.23
CA THR A 223 10.43 -5.65 4.08
C THR A 223 10.02 -6.33 2.78
N ALA A 224 9.28 -5.62 1.93
CA ALA A 224 8.97 -6.07 0.57
C ALA A 224 10.23 -6.15 -0.32
N TYR A 225 11.31 -5.45 0.05
CA TYR A 225 12.57 -5.47 -0.69
C TYR A 225 13.23 -6.85 -0.74
N SER A 226 13.01 -7.71 0.25
CA SER A 226 13.48 -9.11 0.20
C SER A 226 12.79 -9.89 -0.92
N THR A 227 11.48 -9.74 -1.05
CA THR A 227 10.72 -10.30 -2.18
C THR A 227 11.21 -9.73 -3.51
N PHE A 228 11.40 -8.42 -3.60
CA PHE A 228 11.88 -7.76 -4.82
C PHE A 228 13.28 -8.21 -5.25
N ALA A 229 14.19 -8.40 -4.29
CA ALA A 229 15.52 -8.91 -4.55
C ALA A 229 15.47 -10.36 -5.09
N ALA A 230 14.64 -11.21 -4.48
CA ALA A 230 14.43 -12.58 -4.95
C ALA A 230 13.87 -12.63 -6.38
N LEU A 231 12.92 -11.74 -6.72
CA LEU A 231 12.37 -11.61 -8.08
C LEU A 231 13.41 -11.18 -9.11
N CYS A 232 14.40 -10.37 -8.72
CA CYS A 232 15.54 -10.01 -9.54
C CYS A 232 16.64 -11.09 -9.57
N GLY A 233 16.40 -12.27 -8.99
CA GLY A 233 17.32 -13.40 -8.92
C GLY A 233 18.48 -13.22 -7.94
N CYS A 234 18.39 -12.33 -6.95
CA CYS A 234 19.38 -12.26 -5.87
C CYS A 234 19.20 -13.44 -4.91
N GLU A 235 20.29 -13.86 -4.27
CA GLU A 235 20.20 -14.53 -2.98
C GLU A 235 19.70 -13.53 -1.94
N SER A 236 18.39 -13.55 -1.67
CA SER A 236 17.75 -12.65 -0.71
C SER A 236 17.81 -13.25 0.69
N ILE A 237 18.52 -12.56 1.59
CA ILE A 237 18.78 -13.00 2.96
C ILE A 237 18.23 -11.97 3.93
N VAL A 238 17.45 -12.43 4.92
CA VAL A 238 17.12 -11.63 6.10
C VAL A 238 18.08 -12.03 7.22
N VAL A 239 18.70 -11.04 7.86
CA VAL A 239 19.56 -11.25 9.02
C VAL A 239 18.69 -11.52 10.25
N PRO A 240 18.75 -12.71 10.87
CA PRO A 240 17.97 -13.02 12.06
C PRO A 240 18.28 -12.05 13.21
N ALA A 241 17.25 -11.65 13.97
CA ALA A 241 17.47 -11.09 15.29
C ALA A 241 17.85 -12.20 16.28
N GLU A 242 18.73 -11.91 17.24
CA GLU A 242 19.32 -12.92 18.15
C GLU A 242 18.28 -13.77 18.90
N SER A 243 17.09 -13.21 19.19
CA SER A 243 16.02 -13.86 19.96
C SER A 243 14.82 -14.31 19.12
N VAL A 244 14.92 -14.31 17.78
CA VAL A 244 13.80 -14.63 16.90
C VAL A 244 14.10 -15.91 16.12
N SER A 245 13.30 -16.93 16.32
CA SER A 245 13.37 -18.15 15.50
C SER A 245 12.69 -17.95 14.14
N LYS A 246 13.03 -18.77 13.15
CA LYS A 246 12.38 -18.75 11.83
C LYS A 246 10.85 -18.88 11.94
N LEU A 247 10.38 -19.80 12.78
CA LEU A 247 8.95 -20.04 13.01
C LEU A 247 8.26 -18.82 13.67
N ALA A 248 8.96 -18.12 14.56
CA ALA A 248 8.43 -16.89 15.18
C ALA A 248 8.41 -15.70 14.20
N TRP A 249 9.36 -15.64 13.27
CA TRP A 249 9.41 -14.63 12.22
C TRP A 249 8.30 -14.82 11.19
N TYR A 250 8.21 -16.02 10.61
CA TYR A 250 7.15 -16.38 9.68
C TYR A 250 6.66 -17.81 9.96
N PRO A 251 5.48 -17.97 10.58
CA PRO A 251 4.97 -19.28 10.96
C PRO A 251 4.55 -20.15 9.77
N ARG A 252 4.30 -19.53 8.61
CA ARG A 252 3.91 -20.25 7.39
C ARG A 252 4.95 -20.07 6.29
N GLU A 253 5.21 -21.14 5.56
CA GLU A 253 6.25 -21.20 4.53
C GLU A 253 6.04 -20.16 3.42
N GLU A 254 4.79 -19.96 3.00
CA GLU A 254 4.44 -19.04 1.92
C GLU A 254 4.77 -17.57 2.22
N GLN A 255 5.03 -17.23 3.48
CA GLN A 255 5.38 -15.87 3.88
C GLN A 255 6.85 -15.54 3.58
N HIS A 256 7.70 -16.54 3.33
CA HIS A 256 9.13 -16.37 3.10
C HIS A 256 9.68 -17.17 1.92
N TYR A 257 8.82 -17.56 0.97
CA TYR A 257 9.29 -18.07 -0.33
C TYR A 257 10.27 -17.10 -0.99
N GLY A 258 11.38 -17.63 -1.48
CA GLY A 258 12.45 -16.83 -2.08
C GLY A 258 13.38 -16.13 -1.09
N ILE A 259 13.21 -16.34 0.22
CA ILE A 259 13.96 -15.60 1.26
C ILE A 259 14.61 -16.58 2.24
N ALA A 260 15.90 -16.40 2.46
CA ALA A 260 16.68 -17.17 3.43
C ALA A 260 16.64 -16.48 4.81
N PHE A 261 16.41 -17.26 5.87
CA PHE A 261 16.52 -16.78 7.25
C PHE A 261 17.94 -17.01 7.79
N GLY A 262 18.85 -16.08 7.49
CA GLY A 262 20.27 -16.20 7.78
C GLY A 262 21.09 -16.81 6.64
N PHE A 263 22.34 -17.16 6.95
CA PHE A 263 23.40 -17.45 5.96
C PHE A 263 23.75 -18.93 5.84
N ASN A 264 23.03 -19.82 6.53
CA ASN A 264 23.33 -21.24 6.44
C ASN A 264 22.89 -21.80 5.07
N GLU A 265 23.58 -22.84 4.61
CA GLU A 265 23.37 -23.43 3.28
C GLU A 265 21.96 -23.97 3.08
N GLU A 266 21.32 -24.48 4.14
CA GLU A 266 19.94 -24.99 4.07
C GLU A 266 18.94 -23.88 3.73
N GLU A 267 19.07 -22.72 4.36
CA GLU A 267 18.23 -21.55 4.12
C GLU A 267 18.48 -20.93 2.74
N LEU A 268 19.73 -20.91 2.27
CA LEU A 268 20.06 -20.44 0.92
C LEU A 268 19.47 -21.38 -0.15
N ALA A 269 19.58 -22.70 0.06
CA ALA A 269 18.96 -23.69 -0.82
C ALA A 269 17.43 -23.61 -0.80
N TRP A 270 16.82 -23.37 0.37
CA TRP A 270 15.39 -23.10 0.52
C TRP A 270 14.95 -21.88 -0.28
N ALA A 271 15.63 -20.75 -0.11
CA ALA A 271 15.29 -19.51 -0.80
C ALA A 271 15.32 -19.72 -2.32
N LYS A 272 16.40 -20.33 -2.82
CA LYS A 272 16.58 -20.60 -4.25
C LYS A 272 15.49 -21.52 -4.82
N ARG A 273 15.15 -22.62 -4.13
CA ARG A 273 14.16 -23.59 -4.63
C ARG A 273 12.72 -23.06 -4.62
N THR A 274 12.42 -22.08 -3.75
CA THR A 274 11.06 -21.55 -3.57
C THR A 274 10.77 -20.25 -4.33
N VAL A 275 11.71 -19.73 -5.14
CA VAL A 275 11.46 -18.54 -5.98
C VAL A 275 10.30 -18.75 -6.96
N SER A 276 10.13 -19.96 -7.50
CA SER A 276 9.00 -20.30 -8.36
C SER A 276 7.67 -20.23 -7.61
N ASN A 277 7.62 -20.74 -6.38
CA ASN A 277 6.45 -20.63 -5.50
C ASN A 277 6.13 -19.18 -5.14
N LEU A 278 7.16 -18.35 -4.93
CA LEU A 278 6.98 -16.91 -4.76
C LEU A 278 6.27 -16.30 -5.97
N LYS A 279 6.77 -16.53 -7.20
CA LYS A 279 6.16 -15.98 -8.42
C LYS A 279 4.71 -16.42 -8.62
N GLU A 280 4.41 -17.69 -8.34
CA GLU A 280 3.03 -18.21 -8.38
C GLU A 280 2.15 -17.51 -7.35
N LYS A 281 2.61 -17.39 -6.10
CA LYS A 281 1.90 -16.69 -5.03
C LYS A 281 1.57 -15.25 -5.42
N LEU A 282 2.52 -14.49 -5.98
CA LEU A 282 2.27 -13.10 -6.39
C LEU A 282 1.21 -13.00 -7.50
N ARG A 283 1.21 -13.94 -8.45
CA ARG A 283 0.15 -14.02 -9.49
C ARG A 283 -1.22 -14.31 -8.87
N GLN A 284 -1.29 -15.24 -7.93
CA GLN A 284 -2.53 -15.55 -7.21
C GLN A 284 -3.03 -14.36 -6.40
N GLU A 285 -2.14 -13.63 -5.74
CA GLU A 285 -2.47 -12.43 -4.96
C GLU A 285 -2.99 -11.28 -5.85
N ASP A 286 -2.44 -11.09 -7.05
CA ASP A 286 -2.97 -10.09 -8.00
C ASP A 286 -4.37 -10.48 -8.49
N GLN A 287 -4.57 -11.75 -8.86
CA GLN A 287 -5.90 -12.26 -9.23
C GLN A 287 -6.91 -12.13 -8.08
N GLN A 288 -6.48 -12.42 -6.85
CA GLN A 288 -7.33 -12.27 -5.67
C GLN A 288 -7.70 -10.80 -5.42
N SER A 289 -6.79 -9.86 -5.69
CA SER A 289 -7.07 -8.42 -5.59
C SER A 289 -8.20 -7.99 -6.53
N PHE A 290 -8.22 -8.54 -7.75
CA PHE A 290 -9.29 -8.32 -8.70
C PHE A 290 -10.62 -8.94 -8.24
N ASN A 291 -10.60 -10.18 -7.72
CA ASN A 291 -11.79 -10.84 -7.17
C ASN A 291 -12.36 -10.09 -5.96
N ASN A 292 -11.50 -9.65 -5.03
CA ASN A 292 -11.90 -8.84 -3.88
C ASN A 292 -12.55 -7.52 -4.32
N THR A 293 -12.03 -6.90 -5.40
CA THR A 293 -12.62 -5.69 -5.97
C THR A 293 -14.03 -5.96 -6.53
N ARG A 294 -14.26 -7.09 -7.21
CA ARG A 294 -15.60 -7.46 -7.68
C ARG A 294 -16.59 -7.66 -6.53
N MET A 295 -16.19 -8.42 -5.51
CA MET A 295 -17.03 -8.64 -4.32
C MET A 295 -17.37 -7.34 -3.60
N PHE A 296 -16.39 -6.43 -3.52
CA PHE A 296 -16.58 -5.09 -2.98
C PHE A 296 -17.63 -4.28 -3.75
N LEU A 297 -17.56 -4.29 -5.08
CA LEU A 297 -18.54 -3.60 -5.94
C LEU A 297 -19.95 -4.19 -5.78
N ASP A 298 -20.07 -5.51 -5.75
CA ASP A 298 -21.36 -6.19 -5.58
C ASP A 298 -22.01 -5.86 -4.23
N GLU A 299 -21.23 -5.88 -3.14
CA GLU A 299 -21.72 -5.55 -1.81
C GLU A 299 -22.12 -4.09 -1.68
N MET A 300 -21.35 -3.16 -2.27
CA MET A 300 -21.71 -1.75 -2.33
C MET A 300 -23.04 -1.54 -3.04
N GLU A 301 -23.25 -2.20 -4.17
CA GLU A 301 -24.50 -2.10 -4.92
C GLU A 301 -25.68 -2.63 -4.13
N ILE A 302 -25.52 -3.71 -3.35
CA ILE A 302 -26.57 -4.22 -2.48
C ILE A 302 -26.86 -3.25 -1.33
N PHE A 303 -25.83 -2.68 -0.73
CA PHE A 303 -25.95 -1.83 0.45
C PHE A 303 -26.57 -0.45 0.15
N PHE A 304 -26.20 0.17 -0.98
CA PHE A 304 -26.68 1.50 -1.38
C PHE A 304 -27.82 1.46 -2.41
N LYS A 305 -28.61 0.39 -2.40
CA LYS A 305 -29.85 0.29 -3.20
C LYS A 305 -30.96 1.17 -2.63
#